data_AF-A0A379SKW1-F1
#
_entry.id   AF-A0A379SKW1-F1
#
_cell.length_a   1.000
_cell.length_b   1.000
_cell.length_c   1.000
_cell.angle_alpha   90.00
_cell.angle_beta   90.00
_cell.angle_gamma   90.00
#
_symmetry.space_group_name_H-M   'P 1'
#
loop_
_entity.id
_entity.type
_entity.pdbx_description
1 polymer ?
#
loop_
_entity_poly.entity_id
_entity_poly.type
_entity_poly.pdbx_seq_one_letter_code
_entity_poly.pdbx_strand_id
1 'polypeptide(L)'
;MDNYDGTEKIPDVMPTKIPNLLVNGSSGIAVGMATNIPPHNLTEVINGCLAYIDNEDISIEGLMEHIPGPDFPTAAIINGRRGIEEAYRTGRGKVYIRARAEVETDAKTGRETIIVHEIPYQVNKARLIEKIAELVKDKRVEGISALRDESDKDGMRIVIEVKRDAVGEVVLNNLYSQTQLQVSFGINMVALHHGQPKIMNLKDIISAFVRHRREVVTRRTIFELRKARDRAHILEALAIALANIDPIIEMIRRAPTPAEAKAALISRPWDLGNVAAMLERAGDDAARPEWLEPEFGVRDGQYYLTEQQAQAILDLRLQKLTGLEHEKLLDEYKELLEQIAELLHILGQRRSSDGSDPRRDGINSRSVW
;
A
#
# COMPACT_ATOMS: atom_id res chain seq x y z
N MET A 1 -12.92 -3.45 13.80
CA MET A 1 -13.35 -4.45 14.79
C MET A 1 -13.13 -3.91 16.18
N ASP A 2 -13.81 -4.45 17.17
CA ASP A 2 -13.60 -4.07 18.56
C ASP A 2 -12.35 -4.77 19.10
N ASN A 3 -11.68 -4.15 20.07
CA ASN A 3 -10.67 -4.84 20.86
C ASN A 3 -11.32 -5.87 21.82
N TYR A 4 -10.52 -6.59 22.59
CA TYR A 4 -10.98 -7.73 23.40
C TYR A 4 -11.99 -7.35 24.52
N ASP A 5 -11.99 -6.11 24.99
CA ASP A 5 -12.90 -5.61 26.04
C ASP A 5 -13.95 -4.61 25.52
N GLY A 6 -13.99 -4.35 24.21
CA GLY A 6 -14.97 -3.48 23.56
C GLY A 6 -14.75 -1.98 23.78
N THR A 7 -13.64 -1.57 24.39
CA THR A 7 -13.36 -0.14 24.67
C THR A 7 -12.71 0.60 23.50
N GLU A 8 -12.04 -0.11 22.60
CA GLU A 8 -11.27 0.47 21.49
C GLU A 8 -11.65 -0.15 20.14
N LYS A 9 -11.29 0.55 19.06
CA LYS A 9 -11.46 0.07 17.68
C LYS A 9 -10.11 -0.28 17.06
N ILE A 10 -10.05 -1.41 16.37
CA ILE A 10 -8.88 -1.91 15.65
C ILE A 10 -9.23 -2.11 14.17
N PRO A 11 -8.38 -1.66 13.22
CA PRO A 11 -8.59 -1.94 11.80
C PRO A 11 -8.46 -3.45 11.53
N ASP A 12 -9.38 -3.99 10.73
CA ASP A 12 -9.32 -5.40 10.30
C ASP A 12 -8.17 -5.65 9.33
N VAL A 13 -7.98 -4.72 8.40
CA VAL A 13 -6.86 -4.71 7.45
C VAL A 13 -6.31 -3.30 7.30
N MET A 14 -5.02 -3.19 7.00
CA MET A 14 -4.38 -1.90 6.75
C MET A 14 -4.62 -1.43 5.30
N PRO A 15 -4.84 -0.12 5.06
CA PRO A 15 -4.97 0.45 3.71
C PRO A 15 -3.60 0.60 3.03
N THR A 16 -2.82 -0.49 2.98
CA THR A 16 -1.45 -0.49 2.47
C THR A 16 -1.38 -0.10 0.99
N LYS A 17 -0.28 0.56 0.61
CA LYS A 17 0.11 0.83 -0.78
C LYS A 17 1.19 -0.13 -1.30
N ILE A 18 1.76 -0.96 -0.42
CA ILE A 18 2.85 -1.87 -0.73
C ILE A 18 2.33 -3.32 -0.63
N PRO A 19 2.61 -4.19 -1.63
CA PRO A 19 2.28 -5.62 -1.59
C PRO A 19 3.19 -6.38 -0.61
N ASN A 20 3.05 -6.05 0.68
CA ASN A 20 3.97 -6.43 1.75
C ASN A 20 4.15 -7.95 1.91
N LEU A 21 3.09 -8.72 1.64
CA LEU A 21 3.14 -10.19 1.72
C LEU A 21 4.18 -10.79 0.77
N LEU A 22 4.33 -10.24 -0.44
CA LEU A 22 5.33 -10.69 -1.41
C LEU A 22 6.71 -10.09 -1.10
N VAL A 23 6.76 -8.80 -0.79
CA VAL A 23 8.02 -8.07 -0.58
C VAL A 23 8.79 -8.62 0.62
N ASN A 24 8.13 -8.75 1.78
CA ASN A 24 8.79 -9.21 3.00
C ASN A 24 8.64 -10.73 3.24
N GLY A 25 7.72 -11.38 2.53
CA GLY A 25 7.39 -12.78 2.78
C GLY A 25 6.64 -13.00 4.09
N SER A 26 6.45 -14.27 4.44
CA SER A 26 5.82 -14.67 5.69
C SER A 26 6.16 -16.12 6.01
N SER A 27 6.36 -16.44 7.28
CA SER A 27 6.55 -17.80 7.75
C SER A 27 5.71 -18.05 9.00
N GLY A 28 4.95 -19.14 9.03
CA GLY A 28 4.10 -19.47 10.17
C GLY A 28 3.60 -20.90 10.14
N ILE A 29 3.42 -21.48 11.33
CA ILE A 29 2.87 -22.82 11.53
C ILE A 29 1.63 -22.68 12.39
N ALA A 30 0.49 -23.15 11.89
CA ALA A 30 -0.78 -23.18 12.58
C ALA A 30 -1.28 -24.63 12.72
N VAL A 31 -2.46 -24.83 13.31
CA VAL A 31 -3.05 -26.17 13.46
C VAL A 31 -3.49 -26.69 12.09
N GLY A 32 -2.79 -27.70 11.58
CA GLY A 32 -3.11 -28.37 10.31
C GLY A 32 -2.66 -27.65 9.04
N MET A 33 -1.95 -26.52 9.15
CA MET A 33 -1.45 -25.76 8.00
C MET A 33 -0.15 -25.03 8.34
N ALA A 34 0.64 -24.74 7.30
CA ALA A 34 1.84 -23.92 7.40
C ALA A 34 1.88 -22.97 6.21
N THR A 35 2.59 -21.85 6.35
CA THR A 35 2.90 -20.91 5.29
C THR A 35 4.39 -20.59 5.33
N ASN A 36 5.00 -20.48 4.15
CA ASN A 36 6.38 -20.08 4.00
C ASN A 36 6.57 -19.42 2.62
N ILE A 37 6.49 -18.10 2.61
CA ILE A 37 6.56 -17.23 1.44
C ILE A 37 7.90 -16.49 1.51
N PRO A 38 8.77 -16.62 0.50
CA PRO A 38 10.04 -15.90 0.51
C PRO A 38 9.83 -14.41 0.17
N PRO A 39 10.75 -13.53 0.60
CA PRO A 39 10.76 -12.13 0.20
C PRO A 39 11.05 -11.94 -1.29
N HIS A 40 10.66 -10.79 -1.84
CA HIS A 40 10.82 -10.42 -3.25
C HIS A 40 11.24 -8.95 -3.38
N ASN A 41 11.84 -8.62 -4.52
CA ASN A 41 12.24 -7.26 -4.80
C ASN A 41 11.02 -6.35 -4.99
N LEU A 42 10.99 -5.20 -4.31
CA LEU A 42 9.86 -4.27 -4.41
C LEU A 42 9.62 -3.78 -5.84
N THR A 43 10.68 -3.45 -6.57
CA THR A 43 10.58 -2.92 -7.94
C THR A 43 9.95 -3.93 -8.88
N GLU A 44 10.41 -5.18 -8.81
CA GLU A 44 9.90 -6.30 -9.60
C GLU A 44 8.42 -6.59 -9.30
N VAL A 45 8.05 -6.63 -8.01
CA VAL A 45 6.66 -6.86 -7.61
C VAL A 45 5.75 -5.73 -8.09
N ILE A 46 6.18 -4.47 -7.99
CA ILE A 46 5.41 -3.33 -8.51
C ILE A 46 5.27 -3.41 -10.03
N ASN A 47 6.33 -3.76 -10.75
CA ASN A 47 6.26 -3.96 -12.21
C ASN A 47 5.27 -5.09 -12.57
N GLY A 48 5.27 -6.19 -11.82
CA GLY A 48 4.28 -7.26 -11.99
C GLY A 48 2.84 -6.82 -11.70
N CYS A 49 2.64 -5.98 -10.67
CA CYS A 49 1.34 -5.36 -10.40
C CYS A 49 0.87 -4.45 -11.54
N LEU A 50 1.76 -3.63 -12.09
CA LEU A 50 1.45 -2.75 -13.22
C LEU A 50 1.11 -3.57 -14.47
N ALA A 51 1.89 -4.61 -14.77
CA ALA A 51 1.62 -5.52 -15.88
C ALA A 51 0.26 -6.23 -15.75
N TYR A 52 -0.13 -6.62 -14.54
CA TYR A 52 -1.48 -7.17 -14.27
C TYR A 52 -2.58 -6.11 -14.45
N ILE A 53 -2.34 -4.86 -14.06
CA ILE A 53 -3.30 -3.76 -14.24
C ILE A 53 -3.52 -3.48 -15.74
N ASP A 54 -2.44 -3.53 -16.53
CA ASP A 54 -2.50 -3.33 -17.99
C ASP A 54 -3.15 -4.51 -18.72
N ASN A 55 -2.98 -5.74 -18.21
CA ASN A 55 -3.59 -6.95 -18.76
C ASN A 55 -4.00 -7.93 -17.64
N GLU A 56 -5.28 -7.95 -17.30
CA GLU A 56 -5.83 -8.85 -16.26
C GLU A 56 -5.71 -10.35 -16.63
N ASP A 57 -5.61 -10.66 -17.92
CA ASP A 57 -5.43 -12.02 -18.45
C ASP A 57 -3.95 -12.44 -18.55
N ILE A 58 -3.00 -11.62 -18.07
CA ILE A 58 -1.57 -11.97 -18.07
C ILE A 58 -1.32 -13.36 -17.46
N SER A 59 -0.48 -14.15 -18.13
CA SER A 59 -0.13 -15.49 -17.67
C SER A 59 0.88 -15.46 -16.53
N ILE A 60 1.08 -16.60 -15.86
CA ILE A 60 2.15 -16.73 -14.86
C ILE A 60 3.52 -16.49 -15.51
N GLU A 61 3.72 -16.98 -16.73
CA GLU A 61 4.94 -16.78 -17.49
C GLU A 61 5.20 -15.30 -17.79
N GLY A 62 4.17 -14.54 -18.17
CA GLY A 62 4.29 -13.09 -18.37
C GLY A 62 4.62 -12.36 -17.07
N LEU A 63 4.01 -12.75 -15.94
CA LEU A 63 4.37 -12.20 -14.63
C LEU A 63 5.81 -12.53 -14.24
N MET A 64 6.31 -13.71 -14.62
CA MET A 64 7.68 -14.14 -14.34
C MET A 64 8.75 -13.38 -15.15
N GLU A 65 8.38 -12.72 -16.24
CA GLU A 65 9.28 -11.79 -16.93
C GLU A 65 9.57 -10.55 -16.08
N HIS A 66 8.62 -10.15 -15.24
CA HIS A 66 8.76 -9.02 -14.32
C HIS A 66 9.27 -9.44 -12.93
N ILE A 67 8.88 -10.64 -12.46
CA ILE A 67 9.24 -11.21 -11.16
C ILE A 67 10.00 -12.52 -11.40
N PRO A 68 11.31 -12.48 -11.68
CA PRO A 68 12.09 -13.66 -12.04
C PRO A 68 12.22 -14.66 -10.89
N GLY A 69 12.17 -14.18 -9.64
CA GLY A 69 12.32 -15.03 -8.46
C GLY A 69 12.29 -14.26 -7.14
N PRO A 70 12.51 -14.96 -6.01
CA PRO A 70 12.68 -14.35 -4.71
C PRO A 70 13.94 -13.48 -4.59
N ASP A 71 13.90 -12.50 -3.69
CA ASP A 71 15.01 -11.61 -3.36
C ASP A 71 15.25 -11.64 -1.85
N PHE A 72 16.35 -12.24 -1.42
CA PHE A 72 16.66 -12.43 -0.01
C PHE A 72 17.51 -11.27 0.52
N PRO A 73 17.25 -10.78 1.75
CA PRO A 73 18.02 -9.69 2.33
C PRO A 73 19.50 -10.04 2.58
N THR A 74 19.84 -11.34 2.57
CA THR A 74 21.21 -11.86 2.72
C THR A 74 21.87 -12.21 1.39
N ALA A 75 21.29 -11.78 0.26
CA ALA A 75 21.71 -12.15 -1.09
C ALA A 75 21.75 -13.67 -1.29
N ALA A 76 22.95 -14.25 -1.47
CA ALA A 76 23.18 -15.65 -1.80
C ALA A 76 22.77 -16.01 -3.24
N ILE A 77 22.83 -17.31 -3.58
CA ILE A 77 22.60 -17.83 -4.93
C ILE A 77 21.42 -18.79 -4.89
N ILE A 78 20.38 -18.52 -5.68
CA ILE A 78 19.27 -19.44 -5.85
C ILE A 78 19.58 -20.43 -6.98
N ASN A 79 19.56 -21.72 -6.66
CA ASN A 79 19.70 -22.80 -7.62
C ASN A 79 18.35 -23.50 -7.84
N GLY A 80 17.94 -23.58 -9.10
CA GLY A 80 16.77 -24.33 -9.55
C GLY A 80 15.57 -23.45 -9.91
N ARG A 81 15.51 -23.02 -11.18
CA ARG A 81 14.42 -22.19 -11.73
C ARG A 81 13.05 -22.89 -11.74
N ARG A 82 13.04 -24.21 -11.99
CA ARG A 82 11.81 -25.01 -12.05
C ARG A 82 11.01 -24.97 -10.74
N GLY A 83 11.70 -24.93 -9.59
CA GLY A 83 11.03 -24.86 -8.29
C GLY A 83 10.35 -23.52 -8.02
N ILE A 84 10.89 -22.43 -8.59
CA ILE A 84 10.27 -21.10 -8.55
C ILE A 84 9.02 -21.10 -9.43
N GLU A 85 9.13 -21.61 -10.66
CA GLU A 85 8.02 -21.69 -11.60
C GLU A 85 6.85 -22.51 -11.04
N GLU A 86 7.14 -23.69 -10.47
CA GLU A 86 6.14 -24.54 -9.83
C GLU A 86 5.45 -23.81 -8.67
N ALA A 87 6.22 -23.10 -7.85
CA ALA A 87 5.70 -22.30 -6.74
C ALA A 87 4.81 -21.16 -7.21
N TYR A 88 5.20 -20.42 -8.25
CA TYR A 88 4.40 -19.32 -8.76
C TYR A 88 3.15 -19.79 -9.50
N ARG A 89 3.15 -20.98 -10.09
CA ARG A 89 1.99 -21.58 -10.77
C ARG A 89 1.00 -22.22 -9.79
N THR A 90 1.48 -22.87 -8.74
CA THR A 90 0.65 -23.73 -7.86
C THR A 90 0.55 -23.24 -6.40
N GLY A 91 1.38 -22.28 -6.02
CA GLY A 91 1.58 -21.87 -4.62
C GLY A 91 2.56 -22.75 -3.84
N ARG A 92 3.11 -23.83 -4.43
CA ARG A 92 4.06 -24.74 -3.77
C ARG A 92 5.26 -25.06 -4.65
N GLY A 93 6.44 -25.07 -4.06
CA GLY A 93 7.66 -25.46 -4.76
C GLY A 93 8.86 -25.52 -3.84
N LYS A 94 9.99 -25.98 -4.37
CA LYS A 94 11.22 -26.11 -3.60
C LYS A 94 12.40 -25.53 -4.36
N VAL A 95 13.13 -24.65 -3.71
CA VAL A 95 14.35 -24.03 -4.26
C VAL A 95 15.52 -24.28 -3.33
N TYR A 96 16.73 -24.25 -3.87
CA TYR A 96 17.95 -24.35 -3.07
C TYR A 96 18.62 -22.98 -3.00
N ILE A 97 19.02 -22.57 -1.81
CA ILE A 97 19.76 -21.33 -1.57
C ILE A 97 21.18 -21.74 -1.18
N ARG A 98 22.17 -21.22 -1.91
CA ARG A 98 23.58 -21.55 -1.75
C ARG A 98 24.38 -20.29 -1.40
N ALA A 99 25.27 -20.42 -0.43
CA ALA A 99 26.24 -19.40 -0.05
C ALA A 99 27.13 -18.99 -1.24
N ARG A 100 27.44 -17.69 -1.35
CA ARG A 100 28.45 -17.20 -2.29
C ARG A 100 29.83 -17.47 -1.69
N ALA A 101 30.57 -18.37 -2.32
CA ALA A 101 31.92 -18.70 -1.93
C ALA A 101 32.82 -18.88 -3.15
N GLU A 102 34.10 -18.63 -2.97
CA GLU A 102 35.12 -18.82 -4.01
C GLU A 102 36.37 -19.47 -3.43
N VAL A 103 37.18 -20.06 -4.30
CA VAL A 103 38.48 -20.64 -3.96
C VAL A 103 39.56 -19.67 -4.46
N GLU A 104 40.33 -19.11 -3.53
CA GLU A 104 41.50 -18.29 -3.85
C GLU A 104 42.77 -19.15 -3.72
N THR A 105 43.70 -18.97 -4.66
CA THR A 105 45.02 -19.62 -4.64
C THR A 105 46.10 -18.57 -4.42
N ASP A 106 46.93 -18.75 -3.39
CA ASP A 106 48.09 -17.89 -3.16
C ASP A 106 49.17 -18.16 -4.22
N ALA A 107 49.51 -17.13 -5.01
CA ALA A 107 50.49 -17.23 -6.09
C ALA A 107 51.92 -17.58 -5.63
N LYS A 108 52.27 -17.30 -4.37
CA LYS A 108 53.61 -17.58 -3.81
C LYS A 108 53.69 -18.93 -3.14
N THR A 109 52.65 -19.32 -2.41
CA THR A 109 52.67 -20.54 -1.58
C THR A 109 51.92 -21.71 -2.20
N GLY A 110 51.11 -21.47 -3.23
CA GLY A 110 50.23 -22.46 -3.86
C GLY A 110 49.13 -22.97 -2.94
N ARG A 111 48.91 -22.33 -1.77
CA ARG A 111 47.86 -22.74 -0.84
C ARG A 111 46.51 -22.22 -1.29
N GLU A 112 45.51 -23.08 -1.23
CA GLU A 112 44.11 -22.73 -1.52
C GLU A 112 43.38 -22.34 -0.25
N THR A 113 42.49 -21.36 -0.38
CA THR A 113 41.65 -20.86 0.70
C THR A 113 40.24 -20.66 0.16
N ILE A 114 39.24 -21.17 0.87
CA ILE A 114 37.84 -20.91 0.54
C ILE A 114 37.39 -19.68 1.32
N ILE A 115 36.82 -18.72 0.60
CA ILE A 115 36.24 -17.51 1.20
C ILE A 115 34.75 -17.53 0.98
N VAL A 116 33.99 -17.38 2.06
CA VAL A 116 32.53 -17.25 2.02
C VAL A 116 32.15 -15.80 2.29
N HIS A 117 31.49 -15.19 1.31
CA HIS A 117 31.07 -13.78 1.31
C HIS A 117 29.62 -13.61 1.78
N GLU A 118 28.74 -14.56 1.45
CA GLU A 118 27.30 -14.49 1.74
C GLU A 118 26.79 -15.88 2.17
N ILE A 119 25.84 -15.95 3.11
CA ILE A 119 25.22 -17.19 3.58
C ILE A 119 23.72 -17.19 3.29
N PRO A 120 23.08 -18.38 3.21
CA PRO A 120 21.65 -18.45 2.93
C PRO A 120 20.78 -17.75 3.98
N TYR A 121 19.59 -17.34 3.56
CA TYR A 121 18.60 -16.69 4.41
C TYR A 121 18.26 -17.54 5.65
N GLN A 122 18.12 -16.89 6.81
CA GLN A 122 17.86 -17.50 8.12
C GLN A 122 18.94 -18.47 8.63
N VAL A 123 20.13 -18.53 8.02
CA VAL A 123 21.25 -19.31 8.55
C VAL A 123 22.03 -18.50 9.59
N ASN A 124 22.29 -19.10 10.74
CA ASN A 124 23.10 -18.48 11.79
C ASN A 124 24.59 -18.77 11.55
N LYS A 125 25.39 -17.71 11.40
CA LYS A 125 26.84 -17.81 11.13
C LYS A 125 27.61 -18.62 12.18
N ALA A 126 27.40 -18.35 13.47
CA ALA A 126 28.13 -19.02 14.54
C ALA A 126 27.84 -20.53 14.57
N ARG A 127 26.56 -20.91 14.42
CA ARG A 127 26.16 -22.33 14.34
C ARG A 127 26.69 -23.01 13.09
N LEU A 128 26.77 -22.31 11.97
CA LEU A 128 27.37 -22.83 10.75
C LEU A 128 28.84 -23.16 10.95
N ILE A 129 29.61 -22.23 11.53
CA ILE A 129 31.04 -22.42 11.83
C ILE A 129 31.25 -23.57 12.81
N GLU A 130 30.46 -23.63 13.88
CA GLU A 130 30.48 -24.73 14.86
C GLU A 130 30.21 -26.07 14.17
N LYS A 131 29.23 -26.12 13.26
CA LYS A 131 28.91 -27.34 12.52
C LYS A 131 30.03 -27.78 11.59
N ILE A 132 30.70 -26.83 10.92
CA ILE A 132 31.88 -27.13 10.09
C ILE A 132 33.00 -27.70 10.97
N ALA A 133 33.28 -27.09 12.12
CA ALA A 133 34.30 -27.57 13.05
C ALA A 133 34.00 -28.99 13.57
N GLU A 134 32.74 -29.29 13.90
CA GLU A 134 32.29 -30.63 14.27
C GLU A 134 32.55 -31.65 13.15
N LEU A 135 32.15 -31.33 11.91
CA LEU A 135 32.35 -32.22 10.75
C LEU A 135 33.84 -32.50 10.45
N VAL A 136 34.71 -31.51 10.68
CA VAL A 136 36.17 -31.67 10.54
C VAL A 136 36.73 -32.55 11.67
N LYS A 137 36.29 -32.33 12.91
CA LYS A 137 36.71 -33.13 14.08
C LYS A 137 36.32 -34.60 13.94
N ASP A 138 35.11 -34.86 13.43
CA ASP A 138 34.58 -36.20 13.21
C ASP A 138 35.09 -36.85 11.92
N LYS A 139 36.01 -36.19 11.19
CA LYS A 139 36.57 -36.64 9.91
C LYS A 139 35.52 -36.94 8.84
N ARG A 140 34.35 -36.29 8.91
CA ARG A 140 33.29 -36.37 7.89
C ARG A 140 33.56 -35.46 6.70
N VAL A 141 34.29 -34.39 6.94
CA VAL A 141 34.83 -33.49 5.91
C VAL A 141 36.35 -33.44 6.10
N GLU A 142 37.08 -33.85 5.07
CA GLU A 142 38.54 -33.80 5.03
C GLU A 142 39.03 -32.60 4.23
N GLY A 143 40.33 -32.33 4.25
CA GLY A 143 40.95 -31.27 3.46
C GLY A 143 40.90 -29.86 4.07
N ILE A 144 40.39 -29.69 5.29
CA ILE A 144 40.40 -28.40 6.02
C ILE A 144 41.53 -28.38 7.05
N SER A 145 42.39 -27.35 7.03
CA SER A 145 43.46 -27.15 8.02
C SER A 145 43.07 -26.20 9.13
N ALA A 146 42.38 -25.11 8.81
CA ALA A 146 41.95 -24.10 9.78
C ALA A 146 40.65 -23.43 9.32
N LEU A 147 39.90 -22.91 10.29
CA LEU A 147 38.64 -22.19 10.09
C LEU A 147 38.71 -20.89 10.91
N ARG A 148 38.48 -19.74 10.25
CA ARG A 148 38.49 -18.42 10.87
C ARG A 148 37.28 -17.60 10.44
N ASP A 149 36.82 -16.76 11.35
CA ASP A 149 35.83 -15.72 11.07
C ASP A 149 36.55 -14.37 11.04
N GLU A 150 36.70 -13.80 9.85
CA GLU A 150 37.33 -12.51 9.60
C GLU A 150 36.28 -11.43 9.28
N SER A 151 35.02 -11.66 9.69
CA SER A 151 33.95 -10.68 9.48
C SER A 151 34.14 -9.44 10.32
N ASP A 152 33.92 -8.27 9.73
CA ASP A 152 34.06 -6.97 10.38
C ASP A 152 32.89 -6.03 10.00
N LYS A 153 33.11 -4.71 10.09
CA LYS A 153 32.10 -3.70 9.74
C LYS A 153 31.91 -3.54 8.23
N ASP A 154 32.90 -3.93 7.43
CA ASP A 154 32.91 -3.76 5.98
C ASP A 154 32.27 -4.97 5.27
N GLY A 155 32.22 -6.13 5.94
CA GLY A 155 31.43 -7.25 5.44
C GLY A 155 31.64 -8.56 6.21
N MET A 156 30.87 -9.57 5.79
CA MET A 156 31.06 -10.94 6.28
C MET A 156 32.18 -11.62 5.49
N ARG A 157 33.11 -12.26 6.20
CA ARG A 157 34.22 -13.01 5.60
C ARG A 157 34.54 -14.24 6.44
N ILE A 158 34.13 -15.41 5.99
CA ILE A 158 34.51 -16.69 6.61
C ILE A 158 35.64 -17.30 5.78
N VAL A 159 36.76 -17.62 6.44
CA VAL A 159 37.97 -18.13 5.82
C VAL A 159 38.18 -19.58 6.23
N ILE A 160 38.27 -20.45 5.23
CA ILE A 160 38.52 -21.88 5.41
C ILE A 160 39.81 -22.22 4.68
N GLU A 161 40.87 -22.51 5.44
CA GLU A 161 42.15 -22.91 4.85
C GLU A 161 42.10 -24.37 4.41
N VAL A 162 42.54 -24.62 3.18
CA VAL A 162 42.59 -25.96 2.59
C VAL A 162 43.96 -26.58 2.86
N LYS A 163 43.99 -27.88 3.15
CA LYS A 163 45.25 -28.63 3.30
C LYS A 163 45.98 -28.71 1.95
N ARG A 164 47.31 -28.80 1.99
CA ARG A 164 48.18 -28.83 0.80
C ARG A 164 47.91 -30.00 -0.16
N ASP A 165 47.37 -31.09 0.35
CA ASP A 165 47.07 -32.32 -0.37
C ASP A 165 45.60 -32.42 -0.82
N ALA A 166 44.79 -31.39 -0.56
CA ALA A 166 43.38 -31.35 -0.90
C ALA A 166 43.09 -30.30 -1.99
N VAL A 167 42.05 -30.56 -2.78
CA VAL A 167 41.55 -29.64 -3.81
C VAL A 167 40.36 -28.87 -3.25
N GLY A 168 40.47 -27.55 -3.19
CA GLY A 168 39.52 -26.63 -2.57
C GLY A 168 38.11 -26.73 -3.16
N GLU A 169 37.98 -26.93 -4.47
CA GLU A 169 36.67 -27.15 -5.11
C GLU A 169 35.96 -28.40 -4.59
N VAL A 170 36.69 -29.49 -4.32
CA VAL A 170 36.13 -30.73 -3.79
C VAL A 170 35.69 -30.53 -2.34
N VAL A 171 36.51 -29.84 -1.54
CA VAL A 171 36.18 -29.49 -0.16
C VAL A 171 34.94 -28.60 -0.12
N LEU A 172 34.86 -27.57 -0.97
CA LEU A 172 33.71 -26.67 -1.06
C LEU A 172 32.42 -27.41 -1.46
N ASN A 173 32.48 -28.32 -2.43
CA ASN A 173 31.33 -29.14 -2.83
C ASN A 173 30.85 -30.08 -1.71
N ASN A 174 31.78 -30.66 -0.94
CA ASN A 174 31.45 -31.44 0.25
C ASN A 174 30.80 -30.59 1.34
N LEU A 175 31.32 -29.37 1.56
CA LEU A 175 30.73 -28.42 2.49
C LEU A 175 29.32 -28.03 2.07
N TYR A 176 29.05 -27.74 0.79
CA TYR A 176 27.69 -27.49 0.30
C TYR A 176 26.74 -28.67 0.55
N SER A 177 27.22 -29.90 0.45
CA SER A 177 26.38 -31.10 0.60
C SER A 177 26.08 -31.46 2.07
N GLN A 178 26.93 -31.06 3.00
CA GLN A 178 26.87 -31.50 4.41
C GLN A 178 26.59 -30.37 5.42
N THR A 179 26.59 -29.11 4.99
CA THR A 179 26.44 -27.93 5.86
C THR A 179 25.28 -27.05 5.42
N GLN A 180 24.95 -26.05 6.24
CA GLN A 180 23.95 -25.03 5.89
C GLN A 180 24.48 -23.98 4.90
N LEU A 181 25.66 -24.16 4.30
CA LEU A 181 26.07 -23.37 3.13
C LEU A 181 25.14 -23.61 1.93
N GLN A 182 24.42 -24.73 1.91
CA GLN A 182 23.30 -24.92 1.00
C GLN A 182 22.09 -25.42 1.79
N VAL A 183 20.97 -24.71 1.67
CA VAL A 183 19.71 -25.10 2.31
C VAL A 183 18.60 -25.15 1.27
N SER A 184 17.59 -25.98 1.51
CA SER A 184 16.37 -25.93 0.72
C SER A 184 15.35 -25.01 1.36
N PHE A 185 14.72 -24.16 0.56
CA PHE A 185 13.57 -23.37 0.94
C PHE A 185 12.32 -24.00 0.33
N GLY A 186 11.41 -24.49 1.18
CA GLY A 186 10.10 -24.99 0.77
C GLY A 186 9.12 -23.83 0.69
N ILE A 187 8.79 -23.40 -0.53
CA ILE A 187 7.79 -22.37 -0.79
C ILE A 187 6.41 -22.99 -0.61
N ASN A 188 5.58 -22.37 0.22
CA ASN A 188 4.20 -22.76 0.45
C ASN A 188 3.37 -21.49 0.73
N MET A 189 2.74 -20.98 -0.33
CA MET A 189 2.00 -19.73 -0.35
C MET A 189 0.57 -19.93 0.15
N VAL A 190 0.42 -19.95 1.47
CA VAL A 190 -0.89 -20.02 2.13
C VAL A 190 -1.18 -18.68 2.81
N ALA A 191 -2.34 -18.11 2.52
CA ALA A 191 -2.81 -16.87 3.12
C ALA A 191 -4.32 -16.94 3.39
N LEU A 192 -4.83 -16.02 4.22
CA LEU A 192 -6.27 -15.87 4.43
C LEU A 192 -6.87 -15.08 3.26
N HIS A 193 -7.84 -15.69 2.57
CA HIS A 193 -8.64 -15.03 1.56
C HIS A 193 -10.12 -15.14 1.95
N HIS A 194 -10.74 -13.99 2.25
CA HIS A 194 -12.09 -13.92 2.84
C HIS A 194 -12.24 -14.75 4.13
N GLY A 195 -11.27 -14.62 5.04
CA GLY A 195 -11.27 -15.30 6.34
C GLY A 195 -10.94 -16.80 6.30
N GLN A 196 -10.70 -17.37 5.11
CA GLN A 196 -10.38 -18.78 4.95
C GLN A 196 -8.94 -18.99 4.46
N PRO A 197 -8.19 -19.96 5.02
CA PRO A 197 -6.86 -20.27 4.55
C PRO A 197 -6.93 -20.93 3.17
N LYS A 198 -6.23 -20.35 2.19
CA LYS A 198 -6.16 -20.86 0.82
C LYS A 198 -4.72 -20.88 0.34
N ILE A 199 -4.40 -21.90 -0.46
CA ILE A 199 -3.18 -21.89 -1.28
C ILE A 199 -3.43 -20.91 -2.42
N MET A 200 -2.53 -19.97 -2.62
CA MET A 200 -2.63 -18.93 -3.64
C MET A 200 -1.38 -18.96 -4.50
N ASN A 201 -1.56 -18.89 -5.81
CA ASN A 201 -0.44 -18.73 -6.74
C ASN A 201 -0.02 -17.24 -6.81
N LEU A 202 1.01 -16.92 -7.61
CA LEU A 202 1.51 -15.54 -7.71
C LEU A 202 0.44 -14.56 -8.24
N LYS A 203 -0.30 -14.96 -9.28
CA LYS A 203 -1.35 -14.13 -9.88
C LYS A 203 -2.50 -13.88 -8.91
N ASP A 204 -2.90 -14.88 -8.12
CA ASP A 204 -3.97 -14.76 -7.13
C ASP A 204 -3.60 -13.70 -6.07
N ILE A 205 -2.35 -13.69 -5.60
CA ILE A 205 -1.86 -12.73 -4.61
C ILE A 205 -1.84 -11.31 -5.19
N ILE A 206 -1.34 -11.14 -6.42
CA ILE A 206 -1.32 -9.84 -7.11
C ILE A 206 -2.75 -9.34 -7.33
N SER A 207 -3.64 -10.20 -7.85
CA SER A 207 -5.05 -9.87 -8.07
C SER A 207 -5.75 -9.44 -6.78
N ALA A 208 -5.54 -10.16 -5.67
CA ALA A 208 -6.09 -9.80 -4.37
C ALA A 208 -5.58 -8.44 -3.87
N PHE A 209 -4.28 -8.15 -4.04
CA PHE A 209 -3.70 -6.86 -3.66
C PHE A 209 -4.27 -5.71 -4.51
N VAL A 210 -4.35 -5.88 -5.83
CA VAL A 210 -4.91 -4.88 -6.76
C VAL A 210 -6.38 -4.62 -6.44
N ARG A 211 -7.17 -5.66 -6.15
CA ARG A 211 -8.57 -5.54 -5.72
C ARG A 211 -8.70 -4.79 -4.40
N HIS A 212 -7.85 -5.10 -3.40
CA HIS A 212 -7.79 -4.37 -2.14
C HIS A 212 -7.51 -2.89 -2.37
N ARG A 213 -6.54 -2.56 -3.23
CA ARG A 213 -6.24 -1.17 -3.60
C ARG A 213 -7.44 -0.47 -4.26
N ARG A 214 -8.16 -1.13 -5.17
CA ARG A 214 -9.40 -0.57 -5.77
C ARG A 214 -10.45 -0.25 -4.71
N GLU A 215 -10.68 -1.15 -3.75
CA GLU A 215 -11.63 -0.92 -2.66
C GLU A 215 -11.20 0.26 -1.78
N VAL A 216 -9.94 0.26 -1.33
CA VAL A 216 -9.39 1.31 -0.46
C VAL A 216 -9.48 2.69 -1.12
N VAL A 217 -9.06 2.81 -2.38
CA VAL A 217 -9.10 4.08 -3.12
C VAL A 217 -10.54 4.54 -3.24
N THR A 218 -11.47 3.66 -3.60
CA THR A 218 -12.89 4.02 -3.75
C THR A 218 -13.49 4.50 -2.43
N ARG A 219 -13.29 3.77 -1.34
CA ARG A 219 -13.82 4.15 -0.03
C ARG A 219 -13.25 5.48 0.43
N ARG A 220 -11.96 5.72 0.17
CA ARG A 220 -11.32 7.01 0.44
C ARG A 220 -11.93 8.13 -0.41
N THR A 221 -12.08 7.94 -1.72
CA THR A 221 -12.69 8.93 -2.63
C THR A 221 -14.12 9.27 -2.23
N ILE A 222 -14.94 8.27 -1.86
CA ILE A 222 -16.31 8.50 -1.35
C ILE A 222 -16.28 9.29 -0.04
N PHE A 223 -15.36 8.95 0.88
CA PHE A 223 -15.20 9.66 2.14
C PHE A 223 -14.77 11.12 1.94
N GLU A 224 -13.79 11.35 1.06
CA GLU A 224 -13.30 12.68 0.69
C GLU A 224 -14.41 13.49 0.01
N LEU A 225 -15.17 12.89 -0.91
CA LEU A 225 -16.30 13.53 -1.59
C LEU A 225 -17.38 13.95 -0.60
N ARG A 226 -17.77 13.06 0.31
CA ARG A 226 -18.74 13.37 1.37
C ARG A 226 -18.25 14.53 2.24
N LYS A 227 -17.00 14.48 2.70
CA LYS A 227 -16.41 15.52 3.53
C LYS A 227 -16.34 16.87 2.79
N ALA A 228 -15.96 16.85 1.51
CA ALA A 228 -15.90 18.04 0.67
C ALA A 228 -17.29 18.65 0.46
N ARG A 229 -18.31 17.83 0.16
CA ARG A 229 -19.71 18.27 0.04
C ARG A 229 -20.26 18.85 1.35
N ASP A 230 -20.04 18.17 2.48
CA ASP A 230 -20.48 18.66 3.80
C ASP A 230 -19.82 20.01 4.13
N ARG A 231 -18.54 20.18 3.78
CA ARG A 231 -17.81 21.46 3.97
C ARG A 231 -18.31 22.54 3.01
N ALA A 232 -18.49 22.21 1.74
CA ALA A 232 -18.98 23.13 0.72
C ALA A 232 -20.39 23.64 1.07
N HIS A 233 -21.27 22.76 1.57
CA HIS A 233 -22.61 23.13 2.06
C HIS A 233 -22.57 24.21 3.15
N ILE A 234 -21.63 24.12 4.10
CA ILE A 234 -21.48 25.15 5.13
C ILE A 234 -20.90 26.44 4.54
N LEU A 235 -19.84 26.37 3.74
CA LEU A 235 -19.22 27.55 3.14
C LEU A 235 -20.18 28.33 2.24
N GLU A 236 -21.04 27.62 1.50
CA GLU A 236 -22.09 28.21 0.67
C GLU A 236 -23.01 29.12 1.50
N ALA A 237 -23.51 28.65 2.65
CA ALA A 237 -24.32 29.47 3.54
C ALA A 237 -23.55 30.66 4.13
N LEU A 238 -22.27 30.50 4.46
CA LEU A 238 -21.45 31.60 4.95
C LEU A 238 -21.23 32.67 3.86
N ALA A 239 -20.99 32.25 2.62
CA ALA A 239 -20.83 33.16 1.49
C ALA A 239 -22.13 33.94 1.19
N ILE A 240 -23.28 33.26 1.25
CA ILE A 240 -24.60 33.89 1.11
C ILE A 240 -24.86 34.86 2.26
N ALA A 241 -24.48 34.49 3.48
CA ALA A 241 -24.62 35.37 4.62
C ALA A 241 -23.76 36.65 4.51
N LEU A 242 -22.53 36.53 4.00
CA LEU A 242 -21.66 37.68 3.75
C LEU A 242 -22.20 38.57 2.61
N ALA A 243 -22.79 37.98 1.57
CA ALA A 243 -23.44 38.74 0.49
C ALA A 243 -24.69 39.50 0.98
N ASN A 244 -25.37 39.00 2.02
CA ASN A 244 -26.59 39.56 2.60
C ASN A 244 -26.38 40.08 4.03
N ILE A 245 -25.21 40.67 4.32
CA ILE A 245 -24.80 40.97 5.70
C ILE A 245 -25.72 41.96 6.40
N ASP A 246 -26.17 43.03 5.72
CA ASP A 246 -26.99 44.07 6.34
C ASP A 246 -28.37 43.53 6.79
N PRO A 247 -29.16 42.83 5.94
CA PRO A 247 -30.41 42.22 6.38
C PRO A 247 -30.24 41.12 7.43
N ILE A 248 -29.11 40.42 7.46
CA ILE A 248 -28.80 39.44 8.52
C ILE A 248 -28.53 40.12 9.84
N ILE A 249 -27.69 41.16 9.88
CA ILE A 249 -27.39 41.91 11.11
C ILE A 249 -28.68 42.53 11.66
N GLU A 250 -29.51 43.13 10.82
CA GLU A 250 -30.78 43.71 11.26
C GLU A 250 -31.71 42.67 11.88
N MET A 251 -31.83 41.49 11.26
CA MET A 251 -32.61 40.38 11.79
C MET A 251 -32.08 39.92 13.16
N ILE A 252 -30.77 39.64 13.24
CA ILE A 252 -30.15 39.16 14.48
C ILE A 252 -30.29 40.20 15.60
N ARG A 253 -30.19 41.50 15.29
CA ARG A 253 -30.37 42.59 16.28
C ARG A 253 -31.81 42.70 16.80
N ARG A 254 -32.81 42.32 16.00
CA ARG A 254 -34.23 42.35 16.39
C ARG A 254 -34.66 41.08 17.15
N ALA A 255 -33.94 39.98 16.97
CA ALA A 255 -34.23 38.71 17.63
C ALA A 255 -33.84 38.75 19.13
N PRO A 256 -34.77 38.48 20.06
CA PRO A 256 -34.50 38.41 21.50
C PRO A 256 -33.55 37.28 21.91
N THR A 257 -33.57 36.16 21.17
CA THR A 257 -32.80 34.95 21.51
C THR A 257 -32.10 34.36 20.28
N PRO A 258 -30.97 33.62 20.45
CA PRO A 258 -30.32 32.91 19.35
C PRO A 258 -31.23 31.89 18.66
N ALA A 259 -32.16 31.28 19.40
CA ALA A 259 -33.13 30.34 18.84
C ALA A 259 -34.12 31.04 17.89
N GLU A 260 -34.62 32.21 18.27
CA GLU A 260 -35.50 33.03 17.42
C GLU A 260 -34.74 33.58 16.20
N ALA A 261 -33.49 34.00 16.36
CA ALA A 261 -32.64 34.42 15.24
C ALA A 261 -32.44 33.29 14.24
N LYS A 262 -32.17 32.07 14.72
CA LYS A 262 -32.02 30.87 13.89
C LYS A 262 -33.30 30.55 13.13
N ALA A 263 -34.45 30.53 13.80
CA ALA A 263 -35.75 30.29 13.15
C ALA A 263 -36.05 31.36 12.09
N ALA A 264 -35.74 32.63 12.37
CA ALA A 264 -35.89 33.72 11.42
C ALA A 264 -34.99 33.57 10.18
N LEU A 265 -33.74 33.13 10.34
CA LEU A 265 -32.81 32.88 9.22
C LEU A 265 -33.34 31.80 8.26
N ILE A 266 -33.96 30.75 8.80
CA ILE A 266 -34.45 29.59 8.04
C ILE A 266 -35.81 29.86 7.40
N SER A 267 -36.68 30.62 8.07
CA SER A 267 -38.05 30.88 7.62
C SER A 267 -38.19 31.68 6.33
N ARG A 268 -37.10 32.25 5.81
CA ARG A 268 -37.12 33.05 4.58
C ARG A 268 -35.98 32.66 3.62
N PRO A 269 -36.20 32.80 2.31
CA PRO A 269 -35.14 32.65 1.32
C PRO A 269 -34.17 33.84 1.31
N TRP A 270 -32.98 33.62 0.75
CA TRP A 270 -31.91 34.61 0.61
C TRP A 270 -31.44 34.76 -0.83
N ASP A 271 -31.00 35.96 -1.19
CA ASP A 271 -30.45 36.21 -2.52
C ASP A 271 -29.04 35.63 -2.66
N LEU A 272 -28.77 34.98 -3.80
CA LEU A 272 -27.49 34.29 -4.04
C LEU A 272 -26.30 35.25 -4.20
N GLY A 273 -26.56 36.50 -4.59
CA GLY A 273 -25.54 37.52 -4.79
C GLY A 273 -24.40 37.06 -5.71
N ASN A 274 -23.16 37.31 -5.27
CA ASN A 274 -21.95 36.95 -6.03
C ASN A 274 -21.69 35.44 -6.10
N VAL A 275 -22.41 34.63 -5.32
CA VAL A 275 -22.26 33.17 -5.26
C VAL A 275 -23.01 32.49 -6.41
N ALA A 276 -24.00 33.16 -7.01
CA ALA A 276 -24.80 32.63 -8.13
C ALA A 276 -23.93 32.13 -9.29
N ALA A 277 -22.95 32.93 -9.74
CA ALA A 277 -22.06 32.57 -10.84
C ALA A 277 -21.09 31.42 -10.50
N MET A 278 -20.80 31.19 -9.21
CA MET A 278 -19.97 30.06 -8.78
C MET A 278 -20.79 28.77 -8.78
N LEU A 279 -22.05 28.84 -8.40
CA LEU A 279 -23.00 27.72 -8.37
C LEU A 279 -23.34 27.23 -9.78
N GLU A 280 -23.65 28.15 -10.71
CA GLU A 280 -23.91 27.81 -12.12
C GLU A 280 -22.74 27.06 -12.77
N ARG A 281 -21.49 27.37 -12.39
CA ARG A 281 -20.29 26.73 -12.95
C ARG A 281 -20.02 25.34 -12.38
N ALA A 282 -20.44 25.06 -11.16
CA ALA A 282 -20.25 23.77 -10.50
C ALA A 282 -21.26 22.70 -10.96
N GLY A 283 -22.36 23.12 -11.56
CA GLY A 283 -23.52 22.28 -11.87
C GLY A 283 -24.43 22.15 -10.64
N ASP A 284 -25.73 22.39 -10.86
CA ASP A 284 -26.73 22.69 -9.81
C ASP A 284 -26.81 21.72 -8.62
N ASP A 285 -26.33 20.48 -8.77
CA ASP A 285 -26.41 19.45 -7.72
C ASP A 285 -25.06 18.81 -7.31
N ALA A 286 -23.93 19.19 -7.93
CA ALA A 286 -22.68 18.46 -7.73
C ALA A 286 -22.13 18.56 -6.29
N ALA A 287 -22.25 19.75 -5.70
CA ALA A 287 -21.78 20.07 -4.35
C ALA A 287 -22.81 19.78 -3.24
N ARG A 288 -24.03 19.39 -3.62
CA ARG A 288 -25.12 19.11 -2.70
C ARG A 288 -24.87 17.82 -1.91
N PRO A 289 -24.94 17.85 -0.57
CA PRO A 289 -24.87 16.62 0.23
C PRO A 289 -26.05 15.69 -0.06
N GLU A 290 -25.81 14.37 -0.06
CA GLU A 290 -26.83 13.36 -0.39
C GLU A 290 -27.99 13.29 0.63
N TRP A 291 -27.72 13.67 1.88
CA TRP A 291 -28.72 13.68 2.96
C TRP A 291 -29.60 14.93 2.95
N LEU A 292 -29.29 15.93 2.12
CA LEU A 292 -29.98 17.21 2.13
C LEU A 292 -31.33 17.10 1.43
N GLU A 293 -32.41 17.43 2.14
CA GLU A 293 -33.78 17.38 1.61
C GLU A 293 -34.04 18.44 0.54
N PRO A 294 -34.80 18.15 -0.54
CA PRO A 294 -34.96 19.04 -1.70
C PRO A 294 -35.49 20.44 -1.39
N GLU A 295 -36.04 20.66 -0.20
CA GLU A 295 -36.54 21.95 0.25
C GLU A 295 -35.45 22.97 0.61
N PHE A 296 -34.23 22.51 0.89
CA PHE A 296 -33.06 23.34 1.23
C PHE A 296 -32.11 23.54 0.04
N GLY A 297 -31.23 24.54 0.14
CA GLY A 297 -30.26 24.89 -0.91
C GLY A 297 -30.82 25.86 -1.95
N VAL A 298 -30.24 25.87 -3.15
CA VAL A 298 -30.66 26.74 -4.26
C VAL A 298 -31.98 26.26 -4.86
N ARG A 299 -32.98 27.14 -4.89
CA ARG A 299 -34.30 26.88 -5.49
C ARG A 299 -34.86 28.18 -6.08
N ASP A 300 -35.31 28.14 -7.33
CA ASP A 300 -35.94 29.26 -8.03
C ASP A 300 -35.14 30.58 -7.93
N GLY A 301 -33.80 30.50 -7.96
CA GLY A 301 -32.90 31.64 -7.87
C GLY A 301 -32.68 32.19 -6.46
N GLN A 302 -33.20 31.53 -5.42
CA GLN A 302 -33.02 31.88 -4.02
C GLN A 302 -32.40 30.74 -3.22
N TYR A 303 -31.90 31.03 -2.02
CA TYR A 303 -31.29 30.05 -1.13
C TYR A 303 -32.09 29.81 0.15
N TYR A 304 -32.28 28.54 0.48
CA TYR A 304 -32.99 28.10 1.68
C TYR A 304 -32.00 27.43 2.65
N LEU A 305 -31.82 28.04 3.82
CA LEU A 305 -30.85 27.61 4.83
C LEU A 305 -31.36 26.42 5.66
N THR A 306 -30.45 25.52 6.05
CA THR A 306 -30.70 24.50 7.08
C THR A 306 -30.47 25.04 8.49
N GLU A 307 -30.94 24.32 9.51
CA GLU A 307 -30.63 24.64 10.92
C GLU A 307 -29.13 24.67 11.21
N GLN A 308 -28.38 23.73 10.63
CA GLN A 308 -26.93 23.64 10.80
C GLN A 308 -26.22 24.84 10.16
N GLN A 309 -26.65 25.25 8.96
CA GLN A 309 -26.12 26.43 8.29
C GLN A 309 -26.44 27.72 9.05
N ALA A 310 -27.68 27.88 9.51
CA ALA A 310 -28.07 29.04 10.32
C ALA A 310 -27.26 29.13 11.62
N GLN A 311 -26.99 27.99 12.28
CA GLN A 311 -26.07 27.95 13.42
C GLN A 311 -24.66 28.39 13.03
N ALA A 312 -24.11 27.90 11.92
CA ALA A 312 -22.78 28.28 11.44
C ALA A 312 -22.68 29.79 11.13
N ILE A 313 -23.75 30.41 10.63
CA ILE A 313 -23.85 31.86 10.41
C ILE A 313 -23.82 32.60 11.75
N LEU A 314 -24.59 32.16 12.75
CA LEU A 314 -24.59 32.76 14.10
C LEU A 314 -23.24 32.63 14.82
N ASP A 315 -22.48 31.58 14.51
CA ASP A 315 -21.15 31.34 15.06
C ASP A 315 -20.04 32.13 14.33
N LEU A 316 -20.37 32.90 13.29
CA LEU A 316 -19.43 33.77 12.61
C LEU A 316 -18.87 34.84 13.55
N ARG A 317 -17.54 35.02 13.49
CA ARG A 317 -16.84 36.07 14.23
C ARG A 317 -16.68 37.31 13.37
N LEU A 318 -16.75 38.50 13.97
CA LEU A 318 -16.61 39.78 13.27
C LEU A 318 -15.36 39.91 12.40
N GLN A 319 -14.25 39.26 12.76
CA GLN A 319 -13.02 39.22 11.95
C GLN A 319 -13.23 38.65 10.53
N LYS A 320 -14.24 37.78 10.35
CA LYS A 320 -14.60 37.19 9.05
C LYS A 320 -15.27 38.19 8.09
N LEU A 321 -15.61 39.38 8.57
CA LEU A 321 -16.15 40.48 7.75
C LEU A 321 -15.06 41.32 7.07
N THR A 322 -13.79 41.07 7.36
CA THR A 322 -12.70 41.74 6.65
C THR A 322 -12.62 41.24 5.21
N GLY A 323 -12.28 42.11 4.26
CA GLY A 323 -12.23 41.75 2.82
C GLY A 323 -11.34 40.54 2.54
N LEU A 324 -10.19 40.44 3.22
CA LEU A 324 -9.27 39.31 3.07
C LEU A 324 -9.88 37.98 3.55
N GLU A 325 -10.61 37.98 4.67
CA GLU A 325 -11.22 36.75 5.18
C GLU A 325 -12.44 36.32 4.35
N HIS A 326 -13.15 37.29 3.75
CA HIS A 326 -14.20 37.03 2.79
C HIS A 326 -13.62 36.37 1.52
N GLU A 327 -12.56 36.94 0.92
CA GLU A 327 -11.90 36.37 -0.25
C GLU A 327 -11.42 34.94 0.01
N LYS A 328 -10.79 34.68 1.16
CA LYS A 328 -10.36 33.32 1.55
C LYS A 328 -11.50 32.31 1.61
N LEU A 329 -12.68 32.71 2.11
CA LEU A 329 -13.84 31.81 2.18
C LEU A 329 -14.36 31.47 0.78
N LEU A 330 -14.39 32.46 -0.12
CA LEU A 330 -14.79 32.26 -1.50
C LEU A 330 -13.79 31.39 -2.26
N ASP A 331 -12.49 31.58 -2.03
CA ASP A 331 -11.46 30.78 -2.66
C ASP A 331 -11.45 29.35 -2.12
N GLU A 332 -11.60 29.13 -0.80
CA GLU A 332 -11.79 27.80 -0.22
C GLU A 332 -13.00 27.09 -0.84
N TYR A 333 -14.10 27.82 -1.05
CA TYR A 333 -15.29 27.26 -1.69
C TYR A 333 -15.02 26.84 -3.14
N LYS A 334 -14.36 27.69 -3.95
CA LYS A 334 -13.98 27.35 -5.34
C LYS A 334 -13.07 26.11 -5.39
N GLU A 335 -12.05 26.04 -4.53
CA GLU A 335 -11.14 24.89 -4.45
C GLU A 335 -11.90 23.60 -4.14
N LEU A 336 -12.88 23.65 -3.23
CA LEU A 336 -13.72 22.49 -2.93
C LEU A 336 -14.61 22.08 -4.10
N LEU A 337 -15.13 23.02 -4.88
CA LEU A 337 -15.91 22.71 -6.08
C LEU A 337 -15.06 21.98 -7.13
N GLU A 338 -13.83 22.45 -7.35
CA GLU A 338 -12.87 21.78 -8.24
C GLU A 338 -12.53 20.37 -7.73
N GLN A 339 -12.27 20.24 -6.42
CA GLN A 339 -12.01 18.95 -5.79
C GLN A 339 -13.20 17.98 -5.93
N ILE A 340 -14.43 18.45 -5.72
CA ILE A 340 -15.65 17.65 -5.87
C ILE A 340 -15.80 17.17 -7.32
N ALA A 341 -15.56 18.04 -8.30
CA ALA A 341 -15.61 17.69 -9.71
C ALA A 341 -14.58 16.60 -10.06
N GLU A 342 -13.35 16.71 -9.55
CA GLU A 342 -12.31 15.68 -9.73
C GLU A 342 -12.70 14.35 -9.08
N LEU A 343 -13.19 14.37 -7.84
CA LEU A 343 -13.63 13.17 -7.12
C LEU A 343 -14.81 12.49 -7.83
N LEU A 344 -15.78 13.26 -8.35
CA LEU A 344 -16.88 12.73 -9.16
C LEU A 344 -16.38 12.15 -10.47
N HIS A 345 -15.38 12.76 -11.11
CA HIS A 345 -14.76 12.23 -12.31
C HIS A 345 -14.10 10.86 -12.06
N ILE A 346 -13.34 10.73 -10.96
CA ILE A 346 -12.70 9.47 -10.55
C ILE A 346 -13.76 8.37 -10.31
N LEU A 347 -14.87 8.70 -9.64
CA LEU A 347 -15.96 7.75 -9.40
C LEU A 347 -16.76 7.42 -10.67
N GLY A 348 -16.94 8.40 -11.56
CA GLY A 348 -17.70 8.29 -12.80
C GLY A 348 -17.01 7.44 -13.87
N GLN A 349 -15.69 7.58 -14.04
CA GLN A 349 -14.90 6.74 -14.94
C GLN A 349 -15.03 5.25 -14.58
N ARG A 350 -15.11 4.93 -13.29
CA ARG A 350 -15.24 3.56 -12.80
C ARG A 350 -16.55 2.87 -13.20
N ARG A 351 -17.66 3.61 -13.26
CA ARG A 351 -18.97 3.05 -13.64
C ARG A 351 -19.01 2.60 -15.10
N SER A 352 -18.15 3.18 -15.94
CA SER A 352 -18.05 2.88 -17.37
C SER A 352 -17.18 1.65 -17.65
N SER A 353 -16.16 1.39 -16.82
CA SER A 353 -15.25 0.24 -16.96
C SER A 353 -15.82 -1.10 -16.44
N ASP A 354 -16.88 -1.08 -15.62
CA ASP A 354 -17.53 -2.30 -15.07
C ASP A 354 -18.69 -2.81 -15.97
N GLY A 355 -18.89 -2.18 -17.14
CA GLY A 355 -19.93 -2.50 -18.11
C GLY A 355 -19.36 -2.71 -19.52
N SER A 356 -18.93 -3.95 -19.80
CA SER A 356 -18.83 -4.57 -21.14
C SER A 356 -18.70 -3.65 -22.38
N ASP A 357 -17.50 -3.18 -22.72
CA ASP A 357 -17.09 -2.93 -24.12
C ASP A 357 -15.56 -2.95 -24.26
N PRO A 358 -14.95 -3.99 -24.86
CA PRO A 358 -13.48 -4.15 -24.94
C PRO A 358 -12.80 -3.30 -26.04
N ARG A 359 -13.42 -2.23 -26.55
CA ARG A 359 -12.88 -1.48 -27.70
C ARG A 359 -12.67 0.03 -27.49
N ARG A 360 -12.70 0.53 -26.25
CA ARG A 360 -12.51 1.97 -25.98
C ARG A 360 -11.62 2.33 -24.80
N ASP A 361 -10.64 1.50 -24.45
CA ASP A 361 -9.68 1.89 -23.41
C ASP A 361 -8.39 2.45 -24.01
N GLY A 362 -8.49 3.72 -24.39
CA GLY A 362 -7.36 4.56 -24.78
C GLY A 362 -7.28 5.84 -23.95
N ILE A 363 -7.79 5.86 -22.71
CA ILE A 363 -7.68 7.02 -21.82
C ILE A 363 -7.38 6.57 -20.38
N ASN A 364 -6.10 6.69 -20.03
CA ASN A 364 -5.52 6.97 -18.72
C ASN A 364 -6.04 6.19 -17.50
N SER A 365 -5.70 4.90 -17.42
CA SER A 365 -5.72 4.14 -16.16
C SER A 365 -4.74 4.69 -15.11
N ARG A 366 -3.81 5.60 -15.45
CA ARG A 366 -2.74 6.08 -14.54
C ARG A 366 -3.17 7.16 -13.53
N SER A 367 -4.32 7.81 -13.68
CA SER A 367 -4.72 8.91 -12.79
C SER A 367 -5.27 8.46 -11.42
N VAL A 368 -5.48 7.15 -11.20
CA VAL A 368 -6.17 6.64 -10.00
C VAL A 368 -5.31 5.69 -9.15
N TRP A 369 -4.10 5.32 -9.61
CA TRP A 369 -3.23 4.36 -8.91
C TRP A 369 -2.19 5.01 -8.00
#